data_AF-A0A1N7LIN8-F1
#
_entry.id   AF-A0A1N7LIN8-F1
#
_cell.length_a   1.000
_cell.length_b   1.000
_cell.length_c   1.000
_cell.angle_alpha   90.00
_cell.angle_beta   90.00
_cell.angle_gamma   90.00
#
_symmetry.space_group_name_H-M   'P 1'
#
loop_
_entity.id
_entity.type
_entity.pdbx_description
1 polymer ?
#
loop_
_entity_poly.entity_id
_entity_poly.type
_entity_poly.pdbx_seq_one_letter_code
_entity_poly.pdbx_strand_id
1 'polypeptide(L)'
;MNYEDSLKDGVVTLGGFGNTHERVISDLRGYWEALRGGRPVPARSDVDPRGIERALEYTFILERVAPGMARFRLAGMHLSDLMGMEVRGMPLTAFFTPVARRQVAEALERVFQGPEVAELTLTAEAGIGKPSMNARLLLLPLKSDLGDITRVLGCLVSAGEIGRTPRRFDVVSVDSKPVIAGRPVDMPAAIRPRPTQPETPAPAARPASTFRSPFSLPGNRAKTEEPRKPAPQPAGFAEEQRAFDSARRVLTPEERRAMLRLVKSED
;
A
#
# COMPACT_ATOMS: atom_id res chain seq x y z
N MET A 1 -48.26 19.63 -4.72
CA MET A 1 -46.98 19.03 -5.15
C MET A 1 -45.97 19.46 -4.10
N ASN A 2 -45.84 18.66 -3.04
CA ASN A 2 -45.17 19.08 -1.80
C ASN A 2 -43.77 18.44 -1.72
N TYR A 3 -42.80 19.30 -1.40
CA TYR A 3 -41.35 19.11 -1.51
C TYR A 3 -40.73 18.69 -0.16
N GLU A 4 -41.46 17.92 0.66
CA GLU A 4 -41.06 17.62 2.06
C GLU A 4 -41.10 16.14 2.45
N ASP A 5 -41.37 15.22 1.52
CA ASP A 5 -41.54 13.79 1.85
C ASP A 5 -40.37 12.88 1.40
N SER A 6 -39.27 13.44 0.88
CA SER A 6 -38.14 12.66 0.33
C SER A 6 -36.90 12.57 1.23
N LEU A 7 -37.02 12.86 2.53
CA LEU A 7 -35.86 12.94 3.44
C LEU A 7 -35.87 11.92 4.59
N LYS A 8 -36.68 10.84 4.50
CA LYS A 8 -36.77 9.83 5.56
C LYS A 8 -36.28 8.42 5.23
N ASP A 9 -35.87 8.12 4.00
CA ASP A 9 -35.41 6.78 3.60
C ASP A 9 -33.88 6.65 3.52
N GLY A 10 -33.20 7.00 4.61
CA GLY A 10 -31.74 6.94 4.69
C GLY A 10 -31.17 6.51 6.02
N VAL A 11 -31.97 5.90 6.91
CA VAL A 11 -31.44 5.29 8.13
C VAL A 11 -30.75 3.99 7.75
N VAL A 12 -29.49 4.09 7.34
CA VAL A 12 -28.59 2.93 7.21
C VAL A 12 -28.32 2.44 8.63
N THR A 13 -28.99 1.36 9.00
CA THR A 13 -28.84 0.64 10.27
C THR A 13 -27.37 0.26 10.50
N LEU A 14 -26.64 1.02 11.32
CA LEU A 14 -25.23 0.77 11.72
C LEU A 14 -25.05 -0.44 12.68
N GLY A 15 -25.93 -1.45 12.63
CA GLY A 15 -26.11 -2.43 13.70
C GLY A 15 -25.09 -3.59 13.77
N GLY A 16 -24.28 -3.81 12.74
CA GLY A 16 -23.29 -4.92 12.71
C GLY A 16 -21.93 -4.56 12.11
N PHE A 17 -21.74 -3.29 11.71
CA PHE A 17 -20.65 -2.85 10.85
C PHE A 17 -19.38 -2.40 11.59
N GLY A 18 -19.51 -1.89 12.82
CA GLY A 18 -18.41 -1.23 13.54
C GLY A 18 -17.33 -2.17 14.08
N ASN A 19 -17.70 -3.35 14.59
CA ASN A 19 -16.83 -4.08 15.50
C ASN A 19 -15.53 -4.63 14.88
N THR A 20 -15.56 -5.17 13.66
CA THR A 20 -14.35 -5.77 13.05
C THR A 20 -13.43 -4.70 12.46
N HIS A 21 -13.98 -3.73 11.71
CA HIS A 21 -13.22 -2.65 11.09
C HIS A 21 -12.50 -1.81 12.14
N GLU A 22 -13.22 -1.41 13.19
CA GLU A 22 -12.66 -0.63 14.29
C GLU A 22 -11.55 -1.39 15.02
N ARG A 23 -11.72 -2.70 15.23
CA ARG A 23 -10.68 -3.55 15.84
C ARG A 23 -9.42 -3.60 14.99
N VAL A 24 -9.51 -3.90 13.69
CA VAL A 24 -8.33 -3.98 12.80
C VAL A 24 -7.60 -2.64 12.75
N ILE A 25 -8.35 -1.54 12.60
CA ILE A 25 -7.80 -0.19 12.60
C ILE A 25 -7.12 0.14 13.92
N SER A 26 -7.78 -0.15 15.04
CA SER A 26 -7.27 0.08 16.40
C SER A 26 -6.02 -0.76 16.69
N ASP A 27 -6.02 -2.03 16.30
CA ASP A 27 -4.90 -2.95 16.47
C ASP A 27 -3.67 -2.47 15.69
N LEU A 28 -3.84 -2.12 14.41
CA LEU A 28 -2.74 -1.62 13.59
C LEU A 28 -2.20 -0.27 14.10
N ARG A 29 -3.09 0.63 14.51
CA ARG A 29 -2.72 1.92 15.10
C ARG A 29 -1.96 1.74 16.41
N GLY A 30 -2.47 0.91 17.32
CA GLY A 30 -1.83 0.63 18.61
C GLY A 30 -0.46 -0.04 18.45
N TYR A 31 -0.35 -0.96 17.50
CA TYR A 31 0.93 -1.56 17.13
C TYR A 31 1.94 -0.51 16.63
N TRP A 32 1.53 0.37 15.72
CA TRP A 32 2.41 1.43 15.20
C TRP A 32 2.84 2.43 16.28
N GLU A 33 1.94 2.80 17.20
CA GLU A 33 2.27 3.62 18.36
C GLU A 33 3.28 2.92 19.28
N ALA A 34 3.15 1.61 19.48
CA ALA A 34 4.12 0.84 20.25
C ALA A 34 5.49 0.80 19.56
N LEU A 35 5.54 0.64 18.23
CA LEU A 35 6.79 0.64 17.46
C LEU A 35 7.53 1.97 17.56
N ARG A 36 6.81 3.10 17.47
CA ARG A 36 7.48 4.41 17.47
C ARG A 36 8.13 4.70 18.82
N GLY A 37 7.57 4.21 19.93
CA GLY A 37 8.21 4.27 21.26
C GLY A 37 8.61 5.68 21.68
N GLY A 38 7.79 6.68 21.36
CA GLY A 38 8.06 8.11 21.58
C GLY A 38 8.74 8.84 20.41
N ARG A 39 9.35 8.13 19.47
CA ARG A 39 9.91 8.72 18.23
C ARG A 39 8.77 9.24 17.34
N PRO A 40 8.98 10.30 16.53
CA PRO A 40 7.96 10.80 15.62
C PRO A 40 7.47 9.73 14.63
N VAL A 41 8.39 8.99 13.99
CA VAL A 41 8.06 8.00 12.97
C VAL A 41 8.98 6.79 13.15
N PRO A 42 8.45 5.55 13.26
CA PRO A 42 9.27 4.34 13.35
C PRO A 42 9.94 4.03 12.00
N ALA A 43 11.01 3.23 12.04
CA ALA A 43 11.64 2.74 10.83
C ALA A 43 10.83 1.57 10.24
N ARG A 44 10.87 1.40 8.91
CA ARG A 44 10.29 0.20 8.30
C ARG A 44 10.92 -1.08 8.85
N SER A 45 12.22 -1.09 9.15
CA SER A 45 12.91 -2.23 9.75
C SER A 45 12.37 -2.63 11.13
N ASP A 46 11.68 -1.72 11.84
CA ASP A 46 11.04 -2.01 13.12
C ASP A 46 9.75 -2.86 12.96
N VAL A 47 9.17 -2.90 11.77
CA VAL A 47 7.89 -3.60 11.51
C VAL A 47 8.11 -5.11 11.38
N ASP A 48 7.68 -5.84 12.41
CA ASP A 48 7.54 -7.30 12.43
C ASP A 48 6.09 -7.71 12.10
N PRO A 49 5.82 -8.44 10.99
CA PRO A 49 4.48 -8.90 10.63
C PRO A 49 3.78 -9.72 11.72
N ARG A 50 4.54 -10.42 12.57
CA ARG A 50 4.00 -11.24 13.67
C ARG A 50 3.28 -10.40 14.73
N GLY A 51 3.60 -9.10 14.83
CA GLY A 51 2.92 -8.18 15.74
C GLY A 51 1.50 -7.83 15.32
N ILE A 52 1.10 -8.13 14.08
CA ILE A 52 -0.19 -7.73 13.48
C ILE A 52 -0.87 -8.86 12.71
N GLU A 53 -0.63 -10.11 13.08
CA GLU A 53 -1.13 -11.30 12.34
C GLU A 53 -2.62 -11.24 12.00
N ARG A 54 -3.45 -10.77 12.95
CA ARG A 54 -4.90 -10.64 12.78
C ARG A 54 -5.34 -9.54 11.80
N ALA A 55 -4.45 -8.59 11.51
CA ALA A 55 -4.70 -7.47 10.60
C ALA A 55 -4.00 -7.64 9.24
N LEU A 56 -3.15 -8.67 9.06
CA LEU A 56 -2.33 -8.85 7.86
C LEU A 56 -3.15 -8.94 6.58
N GLU A 57 -4.33 -9.55 6.64
CA GLU A 57 -5.24 -9.70 5.50
C GLU A 57 -5.65 -8.34 4.87
N TYR A 58 -5.75 -7.30 5.71
CA TYR A 58 -6.17 -5.95 5.32
C TYR A 58 -4.99 -4.97 5.20
N THR A 59 -3.81 -5.38 5.67
CA THR A 59 -2.65 -4.51 5.81
C THR A 59 -1.86 -4.43 4.51
N PHE A 60 -1.23 -3.29 4.28
CA PHE A 60 -0.35 -3.08 3.14
C PHE A 60 0.83 -2.17 3.52
N ILE A 61 1.85 -2.19 2.66
CA ILE A 61 2.96 -1.23 2.73
C ILE A 61 3.03 -0.48 1.42
N LEU A 62 3.02 0.85 1.51
CA LEU A 62 3.23 1.72 0.36
C LEU A 62 4.65 2.26 0.32
N GLU A 63 5.09 2.58 -0.89
CA GLU A 63 6.30 3.34 -1.16
C GLU A 63 5.96 4.57 -1.99
N ARG A 64 6.42 5.74 -1.53
CA ARG A 64 6.32 6.99 -2.28
C ARG A 64 7.16 6.90 -3.56
N VAL A 65 6.55 7.24 -4.69
CA VAL A 65 7.22 7.28 -6.00
C VAL A 65 7.30 8.69 -6.57
N ALA A 66 6.40 9.58 -6.16
CA ALA A 66 6.36 10.98 -6.51
C ALA A 66 5.42 11.72 -5.53
N PRO A 67 5.36 13.06 -5.58
CA PRO A 67 4.35 13.80 -4.82
C PRO A 67 2.92 13.33 -5.15
N GLY A 68 2.13 13.02 -4.13
CA GLY A 68 0.76 12.53 -4.21
C GLY A 68 0.63 11.08 -4.67
N MET A 69 1.75 10.39 -4.92
CA MET A 69 1.75 9.04 -5.50
C MET A 69 2.56 8.06 -4.66
N ALA A 70 1.89 6.98 -4.28
CA ALA A 70 2.50 5.86 -3.60
C ALA A 70 1.98 4.53 -4.17
N ARG A 71 2.87 3.55 -4.29
CA ARG A 71 2.57 2.21 -4.84
C ARG A 71 2.65 1.14 -3.78
N PHE A 72 1.88 0.06 -3.96
CA PHE A 72 1.94 -1.10 -3.09
C PHE A 72 3.27 -1.85 -3.25
N ARG A 73 3.97 -2.07 -2.15
CA ARG A 73 5.10 -2.99 -2.05
C ARG A 73 4.67 -4.34 -1.48
N LEU A 74 3.73 -4.31 -0.56
CA LEU A 74 3.06 -5.46 0.02
C LEU A 74 1.57 -5.12 0.16
N ALA A 75 0.71 -6.12 0.03
CA ALA A 75 -0.72 -6.00 0.26
C ALA A 75 -1.26 -7.34 0.75
N GLY A 76 -2.18 -7.28 1.71
CA GLY A 76 -2.95 -8.44 2.14
C GLY A 76 -4.00 -8.86 1.10
N MET A 77 -4.53 -10.08 1.28
CA MET A 77 -5.42 -10.71 0.29
C MET A 77 -6.71 -9.92 0.05
N HIS A 78 -7.25 -9.26 1.08
CA HIS A 78 -8.48 -8.46 0.95
C HIS A 78 -8.37 -7.36 -0.12
N LEU A 79 -7.18 -6.76 -0.27
CA LEU A 79 -6.95 -5.76 -1.30
C LEU A 79 -6.98 -6.36 -2.71
N SER A 80 -6.42 -7.55 -2.87
CA SER A 80 -6.45 -8.30 -4.13
C SER A 80 -7.88 -8.75 -4.45
N ASP A 81 -8.67 -9.14 -3.45
CA ASP A 81 -10.08 -9.50 -3.62
C ASP A 81 -10.93 -8.31 -4.06
N LEU A 82 -10.69 -7.12 -3.49
CA LEU A 82 -11.37 -5.89 -3.92
C LEU A 82 -11.08 -5.53 -5.38
N MET A 83 -9.87 -5.79 -5.85
CA MET A 83 -9.44 -5.45 -7.21
C MET A 83 -9.65 -6.58 -8.22
N GLY A 84 -9.80 -7.82 -7.76
CA GLY A 84 -9.86 -9.02 -8.60
C GLY A 84 -8.54 -9.40 -9.26
N MET A 85 -7.42 -8.87 -8.76
CA MET A 85 -6.07 -9.10 -9.31
C MET A 85 -4.99 -8.82 -8.26
N GLU A 86 -3.76 -9.25 -8.50
CA GLU A 86 -2.64 -8.88 -7.62
C GLU A 86 -2.36 -7.37 -7.70
N VAL A 87 -2.30 -6.72 -6.54
CA VAL A 87 -2.20 -5.26 -6.43
C VAL A 87 -0.79 -4.75 -6.18
N ARG A 88 0.18 -5.64 -6.04
CA ARG A 88 1.58 -5.26 -5.83
C ARG A 88 2.11 -4.49 -7.03
N GLY A 89 2.77 -3.36 -6.76
CA GLY A 89 3.24 -2.42 -7.77
C GLY A 89 2.17 -1.42 -8.25
N MET A 90 0.89 -1.65 -7.97
CA MET A 90 -0.20 -0.75 -8.31
C MET A 90 -0.17 0.52 -7.45
N PRO A 91 -0.59 1.70 -7.96
CA PRO A 91 -0.75 2.89 -7.14
C PRO A 91 -1.97 2.80 -6.22
N LEU A 92 -1.88 3.35 -5.00
CA LEU A 92 -3.02 3.42 -4.06
C LEU A 92 -4.25 4.08 -4.69
N THR A 93 -4.05 5.12 -5.51
CA THR A 93 -5.10 5.88 -6.18
C THR A 93 -5.95 5.05 -7.16
N ALA A 94 -5.52 3.83 -7.54
CA ALA A 94 -6.29 2.90 -8.36
C ALA A 94 -7.56 2.37 -7.66
N PHE A 95 -7.56 2.33 -6.32
CA PHE A 95 -8.70 1.93 -5.51
C PHE A 95 -9.80 3.00 -5.44
N PHE A 96 -9.56 4.19 -5.98
CA PHE A 96 -10.44 5.34 -5.83
C PHE A 96 -11.05 5.76 -7.16
N THR A 97 -12.27 6.30 -7.09
CA THR A 97 -12.92 6.95 -8.23
C THR A 97 -12.08 8.15 -8.69
N PRO A 98 -12.21 8.59 -9.95
CA PRO A 98 -11.49 9.77 -10.44
C PRO A 98 -11.67 11.02 -9.57
N VAL A 99 -12.86 11.21 -9.00
CA VAL A 99 -13.21 12.36 -8.16
C VAL A 99 -12.47 12.31 -6.82
N ALA A 100 -12.36 11.12 -6.22
CA ALA A 100 -11.73 10.93 -4.91
C ALA A 100 -10.19 10.93 -4.95
N ARG A 101 -9.57 10.69 -6.11
CA ARG A 101 -8.09 10.57 -6.24
C ARG A 101 -7.32 11.78 -5.71
N ARG A 102 -7.83 13.00 -5.94
CA ARG A 102 -7.17 14.23 -5.47
C ARG A 102 -7.12 14.27 -3.94
N GLN A 103 -8.22 13.97 -3.27
CA GLN A 103 -8.29 13.97 -1.81
C GLN A 103 -7.35 12.93 -1.19
N VAL A 104 -7.22 11.76 -1.82
CA VAL A 104 -6.28 10.71 -1.37
C VAL A 104 -4.82 11.13 -1.60
N ALA A 105 -4.51 11.77 -2.73
CA ALA A 105 -3.18 12.29 -3.00
C ALA A 105 -2.77 13.36 -1.97
N GLU A 106 -3.68 14.27 -1.61
CA GLU A 106 -3.47 15.27 -0.57
C GLU A 106 -3.27 14.63 0.81
N ALA A 107 -4.04 13.59 1.15
CA ALA A 107 -3.85 12.83 2.39
C ALA A 107 -2.48 12.13 2.44
N LEU A 108 -2.05 11.50 1.33
CA LEU A 108 -0.71 10.92 1.23
C LEU A 108 0.39 11.97 1.43
N GLU A 109 0.26 13.15 0.83
CA GLU A 109 1.25 14.21 0.99
C GLU A 109 1.34 14.70 2.44
N ARG A 110 0.21 14.82 3.15
CA ARG A 110 0.21 15.14 4.58
C ARG A 110 0.89 14.05 5.42
N VAL A 111 0.69 12.77 5.09
CA VAL A 111 1.37 11.66 5.76
C VAL A 111 2.89 11.69 5.52
N PHE A 112 3.33 11.99 4.29
CA PHE A 112 4.76 12.00 3.96
C PHE A 112 5.49 13.25 4.45
N GLN A 113 4.88 14.44 4.34
CA GLN A 113 5.53 15.73 4.62
C GLN A 113 5.28 16.24 6.04
N GLY A 114 4.08 16.05 6.57
CA GLY A 114 3.62 16.56 7.88
C GLY A 114 3.79 15.58 9.05
N PRO A 115 4.50 14.46 8.84
CA PRO A 115 4.19 13.16 9.47
C PRO A 115 2.83 13.09 10.17
N GLU A 116 1.76 13.01 9.38
CA GLU A 116 0.39 12.85 9.91
C GLU A 116 -0.04 11.38 9.89
N VAL A 117 -0.87 10.99 10.86
CA VAL A 117 -1.72 9.80 10.73
C VAL A 117 -3.01 10.23 10.06
N ALA A 118 -3.34 9.60 8.93
CA ALA A 118 -4.57 9.88 8.19
C ALA A 118 -5.51 8.69 8.23
N GLU A 119 -6.79 8.95 8.47
CA GLU A 119 -7.86 7.96 8.43
C GLU A 119 -8.99 8.45 7.53
N LEU A 120 -9.38 7.63 6.57
CA LEU A 120 -10.40 7.98 5.58
C LEU A 120 -11.61 7.06 5.75
N THR A 121 -12.80 7.67 5.73
CA THR A 121 -14.07 6.94 5.61
C THR A 121 -14.45 6.90 4.14
N LEU A 122 -14.76 5.71 3.65
CA LEU A 122 -14.95 5.43 2.23
C LEU A 122 -16.30 4.77 1.98
N THR A 123 -16.85 5.01 0.80
CA THR A 123 -18.02 4.30 0.26
C THR A 123 -17.71 3.78 -1.14
N ALA A 124 -18.09 2.55 -1.43
CA ALA A 124 -17.85 1.94 -2.74
C ALA A 124 -18.93 2.36 -3.74
N GLU A 125 -18.55 2.52 -5.01
CA GLU A 125 -19.51 2.71 -6.11
C GLU A 125 -20.50 1.53 -6.15
N ALA A 126 -21.80 1.80 -6.07
CA ALA A 126 -22.85 0.80 -6.19
C ALA A 126 -23.31 0.66 -7.65
N GLY A 127 -23.73 -0.54 -8.04
CA GLY A 127 -24.20 -0.83 -9.39
C GLY A 127 -24.60 -2.28 -9.58
N ILE A 128 -24.84 -2.69 -10.84
CA ILE A 128 -25.23 -4.07 -11.15
C ILE A 128 -24.11 -5.03 -10.76
N GLY A 129 -24.41 -5.97 -9.86
CA GLY A 129 -23.44 -6.90 -9.28
C GLY A 129 -22.45 -6.24 -8.32
N LYS A 130 -22.64 -4.98 -7.96
CA LYS A 130 -21.81 -4.22 -7.02
C LYS A 130 -22.68 -3.72 -5.87
N PRO A 131 -22.94 -4.54 -4.83
CA PRO A 131 -23.71 -4.10 -3.68
C PRO A 131 -23.01 -2.93 -2.98
N SER A 132 -23.77 -2.17 -2.21
CA SER A 132 -23.24 -1.08 -1.37
C SER A 132 -22.25 -1.65 -0.36
N MET A 133 -21.12 -0.97 -0.21
CA MET A 133 -20.05 -1.38 0.68
C MET A 133 -19.36 -0.15 1.23
N ASN A 134 -19.09 -0.15 2.53
CA ASN A 134 -18.33 0.91 3.19
C ASN A 134 -16.90 0.42 3.44
N ALA A 135 -15.94 1.34 3.57
CA ALA A 135 -14.58 0.98 3.95
C ALA A 135 -13.92 2.04 4.83
N ARG A 136 -12.88 1.61 5.53
CA ARG A 136 -11.97 2.47 6.29
C ARG A 136 -10.56 2.25 5.79
N LEU A 137 -9.84 3.35 5.59
CA LEU A 137 -8.44 3.36 5.22
C LEU A 137 -7.64 4.08 6.31
N LEU A 138 -6.63 3.41 6.86
CA LEU A 138 -5.67 4.01 7.77
C LEU A 138 -4.29 4.10 7.09
N LEU A 139 -3.64 5.26 7.22
CA LEU A 139 -2.30 5.53 6.70
C LEU A 139 -1.40 6.02 7.84
N LEU A 140 -0.33 5.28 8.09
CA LEU A 140 0.63 5.52 9.16
C LEU A 140 2.04 5.70 8.56
N PRO A 141 2.72 6.83 8.81
CA PRO A 141 4.02 7.08 8.20
C PRO A 141 5.09 6.10 8.71
N LEU A 142 6.04 5.75 7.84
CA LEU A 142 7.22 4.97 8.17
C LEU A 142 8.45 5.61 7.50
N LYS A 143 9.60 5.51 8.18
CA LYS A 143 10.89 5.85 7.57
C LYS A 143 11.39 4.70 6.69
N SER A 144 12.03 5.04 5.58
CA SER A 144 12.85 4.08 4.82
C SER A 144 14.14 3.75 5.55
N ASP A 145 14.92 2.83 4.99
CA ASP A 145 16.24 2.47 5.50
C ASP A 145 17.23 3.65 5.42
N LEU A 146 16.95 4.66 4.58
CA LEU A 146 17.72 5.90 4.45
C LEU A 146 17.27 6.99 5.44
N GLY A 147 16.22 6.74 6.23
CA GLY A 147 15.70 7.67 7.24
C GLY A 147 14.60 8.62 6.76
N ASP A 148 14.37 8.73 5.45
CA ASP A 148 13.32 9.57 4.87
C ASP A 148 11.93 8.95 5.04
N ILE A 149 10.91 9.78 5.28
CA ILE A 149 9.51 9.36 5.36
C ILE A 149 8.99 9.12 3.93
N THR A 150 9.25 7.92 3.41
CA THR A 150 8.89 7.50 2.05
C THR A 150 8.14 6.17 2.03
N ARG A 151 7.74 5.67 3.20
CA ARG A 151 6.96 4.45 3.37
C ARG A 151 5.72 4.73 4.20
N VAL A 152 4.67 3.94 3.98
CA VAL A 152 3.43 3.98 4.77
C VAL A 152 3.06 2.56 5.14
N LEU A 153 2.76 2.33 6.42
CA LEU A 153 1.99 1.17 6.87
C LEU A 153 0.52 1.57 6.86
N GLY A 154 -0.34 0.76 6.26
CA GLY A 154 -1.76 1.06 6.26
C GLY A 154 -2.62 -0.18 6.24
N CYS A 155 -3.91 -0.01 6.48
CA CYS A 155 -4.89 -1.05 6.21
C CYS A 155 -6.12 -0.48 5.52
N LEU A 156 -6.72 -1.29 4.66
CA LEU A 156 -7.99 -1.02 3.99
C LEU A 156 -8.94 -2.14 4.38
N VAL A 157 -9.95 -1.82 5.17
CA VAL A 157 -10.94 -2.79 5.65
C VAL A 157 -12.30 -2.39 5.09
N SER A 158 -13.02 -3.31 4.46
CA SER A 158 -14.34 -3.03 3.87
C SER A 158 -15.44 -3.92 4.41
N ALA A 159 -16.61 -3.31 4.58
CA ALA A 159 -17.81 -3.89 5.17
C ALA A 159 -18.87 -4.13 4.10
N GLY A 160 -19.28 -5.39 3.95
CA GLY A 160 -20.28 -5.81 2.97
C GLY A 160 -19.70 -6.79 1.95
N GLU A 161 -20.56 -7.27 1.06
CA GLU A 161 -20.14 -8.18 0.00
C GLU A 161 -19.32 -7.43 -1.06
N ILE A 162 -18.21 -8.01 -1.51
CA ILE A 162 -17.37 -7.41 -2.55
C ILE A 162 -18.14 -7.36 -3.88
N GLY A 163 -18.82 -8.44 -4.24
CA GLY A 163 -19.51 -8.59 -5.53
C GLY A 163 -18.52 -8.54 -6.72
N ARG A 164 -18.89 -7.83 -7.78
CA ARG A 164 -18.10 -7.71 -9.01
C ARG A 164 -16.93 -6.75 -8.83
N THR A 165 -15.73 -7.23 -9.13
CA THR A 165 -14.49 -6.47 -9.10
C THR A 165 -14.25 -5.71 -10.43
N PRO A 166 -13.42 -4.66 -10.44
CA PRO A 166 -12.81 -4.00 -9.28
C PRO A 166 -13.81 -3.12 -8.51
N ARG A 167 -13.56 -2.96 -7.21
CA ARG A 167 -14.33 -2.09 -6.32
C ARG A 167 -13.56 -0.79 -6.08
N ARG A 168 -14.13 0.30 -6.57
CA ARG A 168 -13.60 1.66 -6.41
C ARG A 168 -14.39 2.41 -5.35
N PHE A 169 -13.69 3.27 -4.63
CA PHE A 169 -14.21 4.00 -3.49
C PHE A 169 -14.21 5.50 -3.73
N ASP A 170 -15.29 6.14 -3.30
CA ASP A 170 -15.35 7.57 -3.02
C ASP A 170 -14.92 7.83 -1.57
N VAL A 171 -14.45 9.04 -1.31
CA VAL A 171 -14.04 9.50 0.03
C VAL A 171 -15.20 10.28 0.65
N VAL A 172 -15.70 9.79 1.77
CA VAL A 172 -16.76 10.44 2.57
C VAL A 172 -16.15 11.48 3.52
N SER A 173 -15.05 11.12 4.18
CA SER A 173 -14.35 12.02 5.10
C SER A 173 -12.88 11.65 5.23
N VAL A 174 -12.07 12.63 5.61
CA VAL A 174 -10.65 12.47 5.94
C VAL A 174 -10.40 13.08 7.31
N ASP A 175 -10.01 12.27 8.29
CA ASP A 175 -9.48 12.73 9.58
C ASP A 175 -7.96 12.61 9.54
N SER A 176 -7.25 13.65 9.98
CA SER A 176 -5.80 13.57 10.08
C SER A 176 -5.26 14.28 11.29
N LYS A 177 -4.25 13.65 11.89
CA LYS A 177 -3.67 14.08 13.16
C LYS A 177 -2.15 14.15 13.01
N PRO A 178 -1.52 15.32 13.28
CA PRO A 178 -0.08 15.44 13.32
C PRO A 178 0.53 14.47 14.33
N VAL A 179 1.63 13.81 13.96
CA VAL A 179 2.36 12.98 14.90
C VAL A 179 3.32 13.86 15.69
N ILE A 180 2.99 14.06 16.96
CA ILE A 180 3.82 14.79 17.90
C ILE A 180 4.81 13.81 18.53
N ALA A 181 6.09 14.22 18.61
CA ALA A 181 7.08 13.50 19.42
C ALA A 181 6.61 13.48 20.88
N GLY A 182 6.30 12.30 21.39
CA GLY A 182 5.89 12.13 22.78
C GLY A 182 7.11 11.87 23.68
N ARG A 183 6.93 12.01 25.00
CA ARG A 183 7.86 11.34 25.93
C ARG A 183 7.80 9.84 25.68
N PRO A 184 8.93 9.11 25.77
CA PRO A 184 8.92 7.65 25.66
C PRO A 184 7.89 7.07 26.63
N VAL A 185 6.91 6.34 26.12
CA VAL A 185 5.96 5.61 26.97
C VAL A 185 6.68 4.35 27.41
N ASP A 186 6.99 4.24 28.70
CA ASP A 186 7.51 3.00 29.28
C ASP A 186 6.43 1.92 29.19
N MET A 187 6.57 1.04 28.19
CA MET A 187 5.67 -0.09 27.97
C MET A 187 6.28 -1.38 28.53
N PRO A 188 5.47 -2.28 29.12
CA PRO A 188 5.92 -3.58 29.59
C PRO A 188 6.49 -4.42 28.43
N ALA A 189 7.57 -5.14 28.71
CA ALA A 189 8.46 -5.77 27.73
C ALA A 189 7.83 -6.83 26.80
N ALA A 190 6.54 -7.14 26.93
CA ALA A 190 5.86 -8.21 26.20
C ALA A 190 5.58 -7.90 24.72
N ILE A 191 5.64 -6.63 24.28
CA ILE A 191 5.31 -6.21 22.90
C ILE A 191 6.56 -5.79 22.11
N ARG A 192 7.76 -5.90 22.69
CA ARG A 192 8.99 -5.60 21.93
C ARG A 192 9.23 -6.72 20.92
N PRO A 193 9.29 -6.46 19.60
CA PRO A 193 9.77 -7.47 18.66
C PRO A 193 11.19 -7.83 19.09
N ARG A 194 11.38 -9.11 19.39
CA ARG A 194 12.68 -9.62 19.85
C ARG A 194 13.66 -9.39 18.70
N PRO A 195 14.79 -8.68 18.92
CA PRO A 195 15.81 -8.58 17.89
C PRO A 195 16.23 -9.99 17.51
N THR A 196 16.06 -10.34 16.23
CA THR A 196 16.59 -11.57 15.65
C THR A 196 18.11 -11.48 15.78
N GLN A 197 18.67 -12.15 16.78
CA GLN A 197 20.11 -12.33 16.87
C GLN A 197 20.56 -13.06 15.60
N PRO A 198 21.62 -12.60 14.92
CA PRO A 198 22.22 -13.39 13.86
C PRO A 198 22.74 -14.67 14.49
N GLU A 199 22.14 -15.81 14.11
CA GLU A 199 22.65 -17.12 14.48
C GLU A 199 24.10 -17.20 14.00
N THR A 200 25.02 -17.31 14.96
CA THR A 200 26.43 -17.55 14.66
C THR A 200 26.52 -18.95 14.06
N PRO A 201 27.01 -19.13 12.81
CA PRO A 201 27.14 -20.46 12.25
C PRO A 201 28.15 -21.25 13.10
N ALA A 202 27.69 -22.37 13.66
CA ALA A 202 28.52 -23.29 14.41
C ALA A 202 29.69 -23.80 13.53
N PRO A 203 30.89 -23.98 14.10
CA PRO A 203 32.05 -24.39 13.33
C PRO A 203 31.87 -25.82 12.78
N ALA A 204 32.17 -25.97 11.49
CA ALA A 204 32.12 -27.23 10.76
C ALA A 204 33.03 -28.29 11.40
N ALA A 205 32.44 -29.31 12.00
CA ALA A 205 33.12 -30.55 12.33
C ALA A 205 33.14 -31.46 11.10
N ARG A 206 34.34 -31.69 10.56
CA ARG A 206 34.62 -32.81 9.64
C ARG A 206 34.35 -34.13 10.36
N PRO A 207 33.92 -35.15 9.61
CA PRO A 207 34.77 -36.33 9.62
C PRO A 207 35.09 -36.84 8.21
N ALA A 208 36.35 -37.25 8.07
CA ALA A 208 36.82 -38.09 6.98
C ALA A 208 36.08 -39.43 7.03
N SER A 209 35.55 -39.87 5.90
CA SER A 209 35.32 -41.27 5.62
C SER A 209 35.38 -41.49 4.11
N THR A 210 36.45 -42.18 3.73
CA THR A 210 36.72 -42.77 2.42
C THR A 210 35.61 -43.74 2.05
N PHE A 211 34.72 -43.34 1.13
CA PHE A 211 33.82 -44.30 0.49
C PHE A 211 34.48 -44.83 -0.79
N ARG A 212 34.95 -46.08 -0.70
CA ARG A 212 35.51 -46.84 -1.81
C ARG A 212 34.35 -47.41 -2.62
N SER A 213 34.14 -46.89 -3.83
CA SER A 213 33.10 -47.37 -4.74
C SER A 213 33.57 -48.63 -5.47
N PRO A 214 32.75 -49.70 -5.52
CA PRO A 214 32.91 -50.70 -6.56
C PRO A 214 31.56 -50.88 -7.25
N PHE A 215 31.37 -50.26 -8.42
CA PHE A 215 30.73 -50.90 -9.57
C PHE A 215 30.77 -49.95 -10.77
N SER A 216 31.44 -50.40 -11.82
CA SER A 216 31.36 -49.83 -13.16
C SER A 216 30.30 -50.58 -13.98
N LEU A 217 29.94 -49.97 -15.12
CA LEU A 217 29.32 -50.47 -16.36
C LEU A 217 27.93 -49.85 -16.67
N PRO A 218 27.50 -49.82 -17.95
CA PRO A 218 27.93 -48.79 -18.90
C PRO A 218 26.77 -48.17 -19.70
N GLY A 219 27.03 -47.02 -20.33
CA GLY A 219 26.41 -46.56 -21.58
C GLY A 219 24.89 -46.41 -21.65
N ASN A 220 24.41 -45.17 -21.69
CA ASN A 220 23.34 -44.88 -22.64
C ASN A 220 23.38 -43.46 -23.20
N ARG A 221 22.99 -43.40 -24.47
CA ARG A 221 23.09 -42.30 -25.44
C ARG A 221 22.35 -41.02 -25.06
N ALA A 222 22.91 -39.94 -25.58
CA ALA A 222 22.36 -38.61 -25.82
C ALA A 222 20.84 -38.51 -25.99
N LYS A 223 20.24 -37.54 -25.31
CA LYS A 223 19.14 -36.73 -25.83
C LYS A 223 19.38 -35.26 -25.52
N THR A 224 19.54 -34.49 -26.59
CA THR A 224 19.47 -33.03 -26.66
C THR A 224 18.09 -32.56 -26.24
N GLU A 225 17.98 -31.68 -25.24
CA GLU A 225 16.77 -30.90 -24.97
C GLU A 225 16.97 -29.46 -25.47
N GLU A 226 16.15 -29.08 -26.45
CA GLU A 226 16.05 -27.73 -27.01
C GLU A 226 15.50 -26.71 -25.99
N PRO A 227 15.89 -25.43 -26.10
CA PRO A 227 15.44 -24.39 -25.20
C PRO A 227 13.95 -24.04 -25.42
N ARG A 228 13.16 -24.15 -24.35
CA ARG A 228 11.76 -23.67 -24.32
C ARG A 228 11.70 -22.15 -24.50
N LYS A 229 10.98 -21.69 -25.53
CA LYS A 229 10.60 -20.29 -25.74
C LYS A 229 9.76 -19.76 -24.56
N PRO A 230 9.93 -18.49 -24.14
CA PRO A 230 9.04 -17.87 -23.17
C PRO A 230 7.67 -17.55 -23.80
N ALA A 231 6.60 -17.74 -23.02
CA ALA A 231 5.23 -17.42 -23.39
C ALA A 231 5.01 -15.90 -23.58
N PRO A 232 4.07 -15.48 -24.46
CA PRO A 232 3.83 -14.08 -24.77
C PRO A 232 3.16 -13.32 -23.60
N GLN A 233 3.67 -12.13 -23.30
CA GLN A 233 3.05 -11.18 -22.37
C GLN A 233 1.81 -10.53 -23.03
N PRO A 234 0.70 -10.30 -22.30
CA PRO A 234 -0.48 -9.67 -22.88
C PRO A 234 -0.23 -8.19 -23.22
N ALA A 235 -0.52 -7.84 -24.48
CA ALA A 235 -0.35 -6.54 -25.09
C ALA A 235 -1.42 -5.54 -24.61
N GLY A 236 -1.28 -5.02 -23.38
CA GLY A 236 -2.14 -3.97 -22.84
C GLY A 236 -1.42 -2.79 -22.18
N PHE A 237 -0.16 -2.97 -21.73
CA PHE A 237 0.55 -1.95 -20.94
C PHE A 237 1.42 -0.98 -21.76
N ALA A 238 1.73 -1.32 -23.01
CA ALA A 238 2.62 -0.50 -23.85
C ALA A 238 1.97 0.80 -24.34
N GLU A 239 0.64 0.85 -24.44
CA GLU A 239 -0.09 2.02 -24.96
C GLU A 239 -0.27 3.10 -23.87
N GLU A 240 -0.53 2.69 -22.62
CA GLU A 240 -0.62 3.60 -21.47
C GLU A 240 0.74 4.20 -21.07
N GLN A 241 1.83 3.44 -21.19
CA GLN A 241 3.19 3.95 -20.98
C GLN A 241 3.62 4.94 -22.07
N ARG A 242 3.20 4.74 -23.33
CA ARG A 242 3.46 5.70 -24.43
C ARG A 242 2.66 6.99 -24.27
N ALA A 243 1.42 6.91 -23.81
CA ALA A 243 0.63 8.08 -23.43
C ALA A 243 1.29 8.86 -22.27
N PHE A 244 1.88 8.15 -21.31
CA PHE A 244 2.61 8.77 -20.18
C PHE A 244 3.94 9.42 -20.61
N ASP A 245 4.74 8.78 -21.47
CA ASP A 245 6.02 9.35 -21.96
C ASP A 245 5.82 10.54 -22.91
N SER A 246 4.77 10.51 -23.75
CA SER A 246 4.44 11.62 -24.67
C SER A 246 3.98 12.90 -23.97
N ALA A 247 3.48 12.81 -22.73
CA ALA A 247 3.14 13.97 -21.91
C ALA A 247 4.36 14.66 -21.29
N ARG A 248 5.56 14.06 -21.40
CA ARG A 248 6.81 14.59 -20.84
C ARG A 248 7.56 15.45 -21.87
N ARG A 249 6.91 16.48 -22.41
CA ARG A 249 7.60 17.50 -23.20
C ARG A 249 8.33 18.46 -22.25
N VAL A 250 9.63 18.21 -22.06
CA VAL A 250 10.52 19.17 -21.41
C VAL A 250 10.67 20.36 -22.35
N LEU A 251 9.99 21.47 -22.03
CA LEU A 251 10.14 22.75 -22.73
C LEU A 251 11.61 23.14 -22.73
N THR A 252 12.13 23.44 -23.91
CA THR A 252 13.53 23.83 -24.10
C THR A 252 13.78 25.22 -23.48
N PRO A 253 15.04 25.54 -23.10
CA PRO A 253 15.38 26.86 -22.55
C PRO A 253 15.01 28.03 -23.48
N GLU A 254 14.97 27.81 -24.80
CA GLU A 254 14.58 28.82 -25.79
C GLU A 254 13.07 29.12 -25.78
N GLU A 255 12.23 28.10 -25.62
CA GLU A 255 10.76 28.26 -25.54
C GLU A 255 10.33 29.03 -24.27
N ARG A 256 11.04 28.82 -23.15
CA ARG A 256 10.84 29.62 -21.92
C ARG A 256 11.21 31.10 -22.11
N ARG A 257 12.15 31.39 -23.01
CA ARG A 257 12.62 32.76 -23.29
C ARG A 257 11.66 33.53 -24.20
N ALA A 258 10.90 32.82 -25.05
CA ALA A 258 9.88 33.41 -25.92
C ALA A 258 8.61 33.85 -25.16
N MET A 259 8.20 33.13 -24.12
CA MET A 259 7.02 33.50 -23.31
C MET A 259 7.22 34.73 -22.40
N LEU A 260 8.47 35.12 -22.15
CA LEU A 260 8.82 36.24 -21.26
C LEU A 260 8.95 37.60 -21.97
N ARG A 261 8.67 37.70 -23.28
CA ARG A 261 8.86 38.94 -24.05
C ARG A 261 7.59 39.69 -24.47
N LEU A 262 6.42 39.29 -23.97
CA LEU A 262 5.14 39.94 -24.32
C LEU A 262 4.58 40.87 -23.23
N VAL A 263 5.44 41.41 -22.37
CA VAL A 263 5.09 42.53 -21.49
C VAL A 263 6.14 43.62 -21.65
N LYS A 264 6.03 44.37 -22.75
CA LYS A 264 6.54 45.74 -22.80
C LYS A 264 5.56 46.59 -23.62
N SER A 265 4.77 47.34 -22.86
CA SER A 265 3.99 48.53 -23.16
C SER A 265 4.32 49.24 -24.48
N GLU A 266 3.28 49.43 -25.31
CA GLU A 266 3.18 50.59 -26.21
C GLU A 266 2.64 51.79 -25.40
N ASP A 267 3.30 52.93 -25.60
CA ASP A 267 2.85 54.30 -25.26
C ASP A 267 1.68 54.74 -26.15
#